data_AF-A0A8T7BNT8-F1
#
_entry.id   AF-A0A8T7BNT8-F1
#
_cell.length_a   1.000
_cell.length_b   1.000
_cell.length_c   1.000
_cell.angle_alpha   90.00
_cell.angle_beta   90.00
_cell.angle_gamma   90.00
#
_symmetry.space_group_name_H-M   'P 1'
#
loop_
_entity.id
_entity.type
_entity.pdbx_description
1 polymer ?
#
loop_
_entity_poly.entity_id
_entity_poly.type
_entity_poly.pdbx_seq_one_letter_code
_entity_poly.pdbx_strand_id
1 'polypeptide(L)'
;MSKLTRRSTRVTHVSDKPESVKVETKNAGEAISRRAFLRNSSLMAGGAALTSTVAPVMMKKAQAASTSGGNITEVKTICTHCSVGCGIVAEVQNGVWTGQEPDFDSPINLGAHCAKGAA
;
A
#
# COMPACT_ATOMS: atom_id res chain seq x y z
N MET A 1 -5.82 49.82 6.80
CA MET A 1 -4.95 48.68 7.17
C MET A 1 -5.64 47.88 8.27
N SER A 2 -6.53 46.95 7.90
CA SER A 2 -7.26 46.12 8.87
C SER A 2 -6.41 44.91 9.25
N LYS A 3 -6.00 44.83 10.52
CA LYS A 3 -5.24 43.70 11.07
C LYS A 3 -6.14 42.46 11.14
N LEU A 4 -5.75 41.40 10.42
CA LEU A 4 -6.33 40.07 10.59
C LEU A 4 -5.71 39.42 11.82
N THR A 5 -6.49 39.27 12.90
CA THR A 5 -6.09 38.51 14.08
C THR A 5 -6.33 37.02 13.86
N ARG A 6 -5.26 36.23 13.93
CA ARG A 6 -5.22 34.76 13.79
C ARG A 6 -6.08 34.09 14.87
N ARG A 7 -7.24 33.53 14.50
CA ARG A 7 -8.01 32.64 15.38
C ARG A 7 -7.30 31.28 15.44
N SER A 8 -6.58 31.06 16.54
CA SER A 8 -5.96 29.78 16.87
C SER A 8 -7.03 28.75 17.25
N THR A 9 -7.30 27.77 16.38
CA THR A 9 -8.07 26.57 16.71
C THR A 9 -7.21 25.66 17.59
N ARG A 10 -7.21 25.95 18.90
CA ARG A 10 -6.69 25.01 19.90
C ARG A 10 -7.74 23.90 20.04
N VAL A 11 -7.48 22.75 19.44
CA VAL A 11 -8.25 21.52 19.70
C VAL A 11 -7.89 21.06 21.11
N THR A 12 -8.81 21.26 22.06
CA THR A 12 -8.71 20.64 23.38
C THR A 12 -9.07 19.16 23.24
N HIS A 13 -8.11 18.28 23.48
CA HIS A 13 -8.39 16.86 23.63
C HIS A 13 -9.22 16.67 24.91
N VAL A 14 -10.53 16.46 24.74
CA VAL A 14 -11.39 15.98 25.82
C VAL A 14 -11.18 14.48 25.89
N SER A 15 -10.53 14.03 26.97
CA SER A 15 -10.43 12.61 27.30
C SER A 15 -11.75 12.13 27.88
N ASP A 16 -12.70 11.82 27.02
CA ASP A 16 -13.96 11.20 27.44
C ASP A 16 -13.77 9.67 27.60
N LYS A 17 -13.85 9.25 28.86
CA LYS A 17 -14.07 7.86 29.28
C LYS A 17 -15.40 7.38 28.69
N PRO A 18 -15.54 6.13 28.20
CA PRO A 18 -16.77 5.69 27.55
C PRO A 18 -17.86 5.44 28.59
N GLU A 19 -18.63 6.47 28.94
CA GLU A 19 -19.93 6.34 29.59
C GLU A 19 -20.96 5.97 28.49
N SER A 20 -21.53 4.78 28.59
CA SER A 20 -22.46 4.22 27.60
C SER A 20 -23.78 4.98 27.57
N VAL A 21 -23.90 5.96 26.68
CA VAL A 21 -25.18 6.59 26.36
C VAL A 21 -26.00 5.63 25.50
N LYS A 22 -27.02 5.01 26.10
CA LYS A 22 -28.06 4.28 25.34
C LYS A 22 -28.92 5.29 24.60
N VAL A 23 -28.69 5.42 23.30
CA VAL A 23 -29.61 6.13 22.40
C VAL A 23 -30.74 5.15 22.02
N GLU A 24 -31.90 5.32 22.63
CA GLU A 24 -33.14 4.68 22.19
C GLU A 24 -33.67 5.37 20.92
N THR A 25 -33.48 4.74 19.77
CA THR A 25 -34.16 5.09 18.53
C THR A 25 -35.51 4.38 18.47
N LYS A 26 -36.61 5.14 18.57
CA LYS A 26 -37.97 4.65 18.33
C LYS A 26 -38.23 4.40 16.84
N ASN A 27 -38.60 3.16 16.54
CA ASN A 27 -39.41 2.64 15.43
C ASN A 27 -39.24 3.22 14.01
N ALA A 28 -38.46 2.50 13.20
CA ALA A 28 -38.80 2.19 11.82
C ALA A 28 -38.66 0.65 11.68
N GLY A 29 -39.63 -0.01 11.02
CA GLY A 29 -39.72 -1.47 10.93
C GLY A 29 -38.37 -2.13 10.67
N GLU A 30 -38.02 -3.11 11.51
CA GLU A 30 -36.81 -3.96 11.47
C GLU A 30 -35.65 -3.37 10.64
N ALA A 31 -35.12 -2.23 11.06
CA ALA A 31 -34.02 -1.58 10.37
C ALA A 31 -32.74 -2.42 10.57
N ILE A 32 -32.41 -3.25 9.57
CA ILE A 32 -31.16 -4.01 9.55
C ILE A 32 -30.00 -3.01 9.56
N SER A 33 -29.18 -3.06 10.60
CA SER A 33 -27.99 -2.20 10.69
C SER A 33 -27.03 -2.47 9.52
N ARG A 34 -26.31 -1.44 9.05
CA ARG A 34 -25.29 -1.58 7.99
C ARG A 34 -24.31 -2.74 8.25
N ARG A 35 -23.95 -2.96 9.52
CA ARG A 35 -23.07 -4.05 9.94
C ARG A 35 -23.74 -5.42 9.85
N ALA A 36 -25.02 -5.53 10.22
CA ALA A 36 -25.79 -6.76 10.07
C ALA A 36 -25.99 -7.11 8.59
N PHE A 37 -26.32 -6.12 7.74
CA PHE A 37 -26.39 -6.32 6.29
C PHE A 37 -25.07 -6.85 5.73
N LEU A 38 -23.95 -6.17 6.02
CA LEU A 38 -22.63 -6.60 5.53
C LEU A 38 -22.24 -8.00 6.04
N ARG A 39 -22.54 -8.33 7.29
CA ARG A 39 -22.28 -9.67 7.86
C ARG A 39 -23.10 -10.74 7.14
N ASN A 40 -24.40 -10.52 6.99
CA ASN A 40 -25.29 -11.47 6.34
C ASN A 40 -24.94 -11.64 4.86
N SER A 41 -24.63 -10.56 4.15
CA SER A 41 -24.16 -10.61 2.76
C SER A 41 -22.80 -11.31 2.62
N SER A 42 -21.87 -11.09 3.54
CA SER A 42 -20.55 -11.76 3.51
C SER A 42 -20.64 -13.26 3.80
N LEU A 43 -21.53 -13.68 4.71
CA LEU A 43 -21.74 -15.10 5.01
C LEU A 43 -22.41 -15.82 3.85
N MET A 44 -23.36 -15.17 3.17
CA MET A 44 -24.02 -15.75 2.00
C MET A 44 -23.08 -15.84 0.78
N ALA A 45 -22.27 -14.82 0.52
CA ALA A 45 -21.33 -14.81 -0.58
C ALA A 45 -20.08 -15.67 -0.32
N GLY A 46 -19.55 -15.65 0.91
CA GLY A 46 -18.32 -16.36 1.29
C GLY A 46 -18.55 -17.79 1.77
N GLY A 47 -19.70 -18.09 2.38
CA GLY A 47 -20.00 -19.41 2.94
C GLY A 47 -20.20 -20.51 1.89
N ALA A 48 -20.71 -20.16 0.71
CA ALA A 48 -20.87 -21.09 -0.41
C ALA A 48 -19.56 -21.35 -1.18
N ALA A 49 -18.58 -20.44 -1.09
CA ALA A 49 -17.31 -20.56 -1.80
C ALA A 49 -16.29 -21.47 -1.10
N LEU A 50 -16.45 -21.72 0.21
CA LEU A 50 -15.50 -22.54 0.98
C LEU A 50 -15.71 -24.05 0.80
N THR A 51 -16.84 -24.52 0.26
CA THR A 51 -17.12 -25.94 0.11
C THR A 51 -16.83 -26.51 -1.29
N SER A 52 -16.47 -25.70 -2.30
CA SER A 52 -16.35 -26.20 -3.67
C SER A 52 -15.10 -25.84 -4.48
N THR A 53 -14.16 -25.01 -4.00
CA THR A 53 -13.04 -24.58 -4.89
C THR A 53 -11.63 -24.54 -4.30
N VAL A 54 -11.32 -25.26 -3.21
CA VAL A 54 -9.91 -25.43 -2.78
C VAL A 54 -9.48 -26.89 -2.88
N ALA A 55 -9.59 -27.46 -4.08
CA ALA A 55 -8.74 -28.58 -4.45
C ALA A 55 -7.34 -28.00 -4.76
N PRO A 56 -6.25 -28.44 -4.09
CA PRO A 56 -4.90 -27.92 -4.32
C PRO A 56 -4.28 -28.41 -5.65
N VAL A 57 -5.11 -28.83 -6.61
CA VAL A 57 -4.69 -29.52 -7.85
C VAL A 57 -4.45 -28.53 -9.01
N MET A 58 -4.81 -27.25 -8.85
CA MET A 58 -4.58 -26.23 -9.88
C MET A 58 -3.23 -25.50 -9.77
N MET A 59 -2.37 -25.86 -8.81
CA MET A 59 -1.02 -25.31 -8.71
C MET A 59 -0.09 -26.03 -9.69
N LYS A 60 -0.03 -25.58 -10.94
CA LYS A 60 0.96 -26.02 -11.91
C LYS A 60 2.28 -25.30 -11.60
N LYS A 61 3.40 -26.03 -11.55
CA LYS A 61 4.74 -25.39 -11.47
C LYS A 61 4.85 -24.42 -12.65
N ALA A 62 4.86 -23.12 -12.36
CA ALA A 62 5.17 -22.12 -13.35
C ALA A 62 6.66 -22.27 -13.68
N GLN A 63 6.95 -22.64 -14.92
CA GLN A 63 8.31 -22.57 -15.44
C GLN A 63 8.63 -21.07 -15.52
N ALA A 64 9.58 -20.59 -14.73
CA ALA A 64 10.07 -19.23 -14.86
C ALA A 64 10.54 -19.04 -16.31
N ALA A 65 9.96 -18.07 -17.01
CA ALA A 65 10.49 -17.67 -18.30
C ALA A 65 11.92 -17.21 -18.04
N SER A 66 12.89 -17.91 -18.63
CA SER A 66 14.26 -17.44 -18.68
C SER A 66 14.24 -16.12 -19.43
N THR A 67 14.45 -15.02 -18.71
CA THR A 67 14.69 -13.71 -19.32
C THR A 67 15.72 -13.90 -20.43
N SER A 68 15.33 -13.54 -21.66
CA SER A 68 16.18 -13.65 -22.82
C SER A 68 17.55 -13.08 -22.50
N GLY A 69 18.62 -13.85 -22.74
CA GLY A 69 20.01 -13.48 -22.48
C GLY A 69 20.51 -12.34 -23.37
N GLY A 70 19.88 -11.17 -23.25
CA GLY A 70 20.44 -9.91 -23.69
C GLY A 70 21.62 -9.54 -22.79
N ASN A 71 22.58 -8.81 -23.34
CA ASN A 71 23.67 -8.25 -22.56
C ASN A 71 23.07 -7.24 -21.57
N ILE A 72 22.93 -7.64 -20.30
CA ILE A 72 22.54 -6.74 -19.20
C ILE A 72 23.82 -6.02 -18.78
N THR A 73 23.81 -4.70 -18.92
CA THR A 73 24.88 -3.85 -18.43
C THR A 73 24.44 -3.18 -17.14
N GLU A 74 25.23 -3.32 -16.08
CA GLU A 74 25.02 -2.63 -14.82
C GLU A 74 25.78 -1.30 -14.84
N VAL A 75 25.07 -0.19 -14.61
CA VAL A 75 25.62 1.16 -14.63
C VAL A 75 25.31 1.85 -13.32
N LYS A 76 26.35 2.25 -12.56
CA LYS A 76 26.18 3.08 -11.36
C LYS A 76 25.73 4.50 -11.74
N THR A 77 24.62 4.94 -11.18
CA THR A 77 23.96 6.22 -11.47
C THR A 77 23.21 6.77 -10.25
N ILE A 78 22.53 7.90 -10.42
CA ILE A 78 21.80 8.61 -9.37
C ILE A 78 20.30 8.53 -9.64
N CYS A 79 19.52 8.22 -8.60
CA CYS A 79 18.07 8.17 -8.66
C CYS A 79 17.47 9.58 -8.83
N THR A 80 16.63 9.75 -9.86
CA THR A 80 16.03 11.05 -10.23
C THR A 80 14.62 11.28 -9.66
N HIS A 81 14.11 10.35 -8.84
CA HIS A 81 12.73 10.42 -8.34
C HIS A 81 12.48 11.54 -7.32
N CYS A 82 13.53 12.00 -6.63
CA CYS A 82 13.44 13.09 -5.66
C CYS A 82 14.80 13.79 -5.52
N SER A 83 14.84 14.85 -4.73
CA SER A 83 16.05 15.67 -4.54
C SER A 83 17.12 15.05 -3.62
N VAL A 84 16.89 13.86 -3.06
CA VAL A 84 17.89 13.18 -2.21
C VAL A 84 19.06 12.67 -3.05
N GLY A 85 18.81 12.23 -4.29
CA GLY A 85 19.85 11.73 -5.17
C GLY A 85 20.50 10.43 -4.69
N CYS A 86 19.70 9.44 -4.26
CA CYS A 86 20.22 8.14 -3.84
C CYS A 86 21.06 7.47 -4.95
N GLY A 87 22.20 6.89 -4.58
CA GLY A 87 23.01 6.09 -5.51
C GLY A 87 22.34 4.75 -5.81
N ILE A 88 22.30 4.40 -7.08
CA ILE A 88 21.66 3.18 -7.60
C ILE A 88 22.53 2.54 -8.68
N VAL A 89 22.35 1.24 -8.88
CA VAL A 89 22.87 0.47 -10.01
C VAL A 89 21.71 0.24 -10.96
N ALA A 90 21.77 0.86 -12.14
CA ALA A 90 20.78 0.68 -13.19
C ALA A 90 21.14 -0.52 -14.06
N GLU A 91 20.19 -1.42 -14.25
CA GLU A 91 20.27 -2.48 -15.25
C GLU A 91 19.78 -1.93 -16.59
N VAL A 92 20.66 -1.93 -17.58
CA VAL A 92 20.38 -1.46 -18.94
C VAL A 92 20.54 -2.64 -19.89
N GLN A 93 19.45 -2.97 -20.58
CA GLN A 93 19.41 -4.01 -21.62
C GLN A 93 19.23 -3.36 -22.98
N ASN A 94 20.17 -3.56 -23.90
CA ASN A 94 20.12 -3.00 -25.26
C ASN A 94 19.91 -1.47 -25.29
N GLY A 95 20.49 -0.75 -24.30
CA GLY A 95 20.33 0.70 -24.17
C GLY A 95 19.02 1.16 -23.52
N VAL A 96 18.14 0.25 -23.10
CA VAL A 96 16.90 0.54 -22.37
C VAL A 96 17.09 0.24 -20.90
N TRP A 97 16.71 1.18 -20.04
CA TRP A 97 16.67 0.97 -18.59
C TRP A 97 15.58 -0.05 -18.25
N THR A 98 15.96 -1.21 -17.73
CA THR A 98 15.04 -2.31 -17.39
C THR A 98 14.79 -2.47 -15.90
N GLY A 99 15.74 -2.08 -15.05
CA GLY A 99 15.64 -2.21 -13.60
C GLY A 99 16.65 -1.35 -12.87
N GLN A 100 16.49 -1.19 -11.56
CA GLN A 100 17.50 -0.53 -10.73
C GLN A 100 17.49 -1.09 -9.31
N GLU A 101 18.69 -1.37 -8.79
CA GLU A 101 18.94 -1.81 -7.42
C GLU A 101 19.68 -0.68 -6.67
N PRO A 102 19.46 -0.47 -5.36
CA PRO A 102 20.26 0.47 -4.59
C PRO A 102 21.76 0.11 -4.56
N ASP A 103 22.60 1.15 -4.64
CA ASP A 103 24.05 0.99 -4.44
C ASP A 103 24.36 0.98 -2.93
N PHE A 104 24.88 -0.14 -2.44
CA PHE A 104 25.30 -0.30 -1.05
C PHE A 104 26.55 0.50 -0.70
N ASP A 105 27.36 0.87 -1.71
CA ASP A 105 28.58 1.66 -1.52
C ASP A 105 28.34 3.17 -1.55
N SER A 106 27.10 3.60 -1.82
CA SER A 106 26.79 5.01 -1.98
C SER A 106 26.82 5.74 -0.63
N PRO A 107 27.53 6.89 -0.52
CA PRO A 107 27.64 7.63 0.73
C PRO A 107 26.33 8.26 1.20
N ILE A 108 25.34 8.36 0.32
CA ILE A 108 24.05 9.02 0.61
C ILE A 108 23.06 8.03 1.21
N ASN A 109 22.99 6.82 0.67
CA ASN A 109 21.96 5.86 1.03
C ASN A 109 22.48 4.55 1.60
N LEU A 110 23.75 4.15 1.39
CA LEU A 110 24.31 2.91 1.93
C LEU A 110 23.40 1.68 1.70
N GLY A 111 22.74 1.62 0.53
CA GLY A 111 21.76 0.58 0.20
C GLY A 111 20.31 0.87 0.56
N ALA A 112 20.02 1.89 1.36
CA ALA A 112 18.65 2.26 1.75
C ALA A 112 17.91 2.94 0.59
N HIS A 113 16.93 2.26 0.01
CA HIS A 113 16.12 2.83 -1.07
C HIS A 113 14.67 3.06 -0.64
N CYS A 114 14.07 4.15 -1.13
CA CYS A 114 12.66 4.41 -0.87
C CYS A 114 11.78 3.76 -1.95
N ALA A 115 10.52 3.46 -1.63
CA ALA A 115 9.58 2.85 -2.56
C ALA A 115 9.36 3.65 -3.86
N LYS A 116 9.59 4.97 -3.84
CA LYS A 116 9.52 5.81 -5.05
C LYS A 116 10.67 5.49 -6.01
N GLY A 117 11.86 5.29 -5.46
CA GLY A 117 13.05 4.97 -6.24
C GLY A 117 13.17 3.49 -6.58
N ALA A 118 12.47 2.59 -5.87
CA ALA A 118 12.47 1.17 -6.18
C ALA A 118 11.40 0.76 -7.21
N ALA A 119 10.62 1.72 -7.70
CA ALA A 119 9.55 1.52 -8.68
C ALA A 119 10.06 1.67 -10.12
#